data_AF-A0A317MKK4-F1
#
_entry.id   AF-A0A317MKK4-F1
#
_cell.length_a   1.000
_cell.length_b   1.000
_cell.length_c   1.000
_cell.angle_alpha   90.00
_cell.angle_beta   90.00
_cell.angle_gamma   90.00
#
_symmetry.space_group_name_H-M   'P 1'
#
loop_
_entity.id
_entity.type
_entity.pdbx_description
1 polymer ?
#
loop_
_entity_poly.entity_id
_entity_poly.type
_entity_poly.pdbx_seq_one_letter_code
_entity_poly.pdbx_strand_id
1 'polypeptide(L)'
;MKISNQDIIRLAEIKSYFLDPPYTFRINSYAMPQVDEAINIVKKYTFISPVLLSQMEDTRQLLEGSESDVNATRVHMRSFAILLNRINR
;
A
#
# COMPACT_ATOMS: atom_id res chain seq x y z
N MET A 1 6.78 19.56 8.09
CA MET A 1 7.34 19.20 6.77
C MET A 1 6.21 18.72 5.89
N LYS A 2 6.30 18.86 4.56
CA LYS A 2 5.28 18.37 3.61
C LYS A 2 5.87 17.24 2.77
N ILE A 3 5.01 16.34 2.29
CA ILE A 3 5.40 15.28 1.35
C ILE A 3 5.81 15.92 0.02
N SER A 4 6.85 15.38 -0.63
CA SER A 4 7.27 15.83 -1.96
C SER A 4 6.18 15.54 -3.00
N ASN A 5 6.07 16.40 -4.01
CA ASN A 5 5.08 16.20 -5.07
C ASN A 5 5.28 14.86 -5.80
N GLN A 6 6.53 14.46 -6.00
CA GLN A 6 6.86 13.17 -6.63
C GLN A 6 6.35 11.99 -5.81
N ASP A 7 6.58 12.00 -4.49
CA ASP A 7 6.09 10.94 -3.59
C ASP A 7 4.55 10.95 -3.51
N ILE A 8 3.89 12.13 -3.53
CA ILE A 8 2.42 12.22 -3.57
C ILE A 8 1.87 11.58 -4.85
N ILE A 9 2.44 11.91 -6.01
CA ILE A 9 2.04 11.33 -7.30
C ILE A 9 2.21 9.81 -7.23
N ARG A 10 3.35 9.33 -6.73
CA ARG A 10 3.64 7.90 -6.66
C ARG A 10 2.67 7.15 -5.74
N LEU A 11 2.39 7.70 -4.55
CA LEU A 11 1.39 7.13 -3.65
C LEU A 11 -0.02 7.13 -4.26
N ALA A 12 -0.37 8.14 -5.06
CA ALA A 12 -1.65 8.20 -5.75
C ALA A 12 -1.78 7.14 -6.86
N GLU A 13 -0.70 6.89 -7.62
CA GLU A 13 -0.65 5.81 -8.62
C GLU A 13 -0.84 4.43 -7.97
N ILE A 14 -0.07 4.15 -6.89
CA ILE A 14 -0.18 2.91 -6.12
C ILE A 14 -1.61 2.73 -5.60
N LYS A 15 -2.17 3.79 -5.02
CA LYS A 15 -3.54 3.78 -4.52
C LYS A 15 -4.55 3.48 -5.63
N SER A 16 -4.43 4.12 -6.79
CA SER A 16 -5.35 3.90 -7.92
C SER A 16 -5.33 2.44 -8.37
N TYR A 17 -4.13 1.86 -8.50
CA TYR A 17 -3.95 0.46 -8.85
C TYR A 17 -4.56 -0.49 -7.80
N PHE A 18 -4.50 -0.12 -6.52
CA PHE A 18 -4.97 -0.96 -5.41
C PHE A 18 -6.49 -0.86 -5.17
N LEU A 19 -7.12 0.23 -5.60
CA LEU A 19 -8.59 0.37 -5.54
C LEU A 19 -9.29 -0.55 -6.53
N ASP A 20 -8.68 -0.74 -7.71
CA ASP A 20 -9.20 -1.64 -8.75
C ASP A 20 -8.15 -2.71 -9.14
N PRO A 21 -7.92 -3.69 -8.25
CA PRO A 21 -6.86 -4.68 -8.45
C PRO A 21 -7.21 -5.67 -9.57
N PRO A 22 -6.26 -6.01 -10.46
CA PRO A 22 -6.54 -6.80 -11.65
C PRO A 22 -6.99 -8.24 -11.35
N TYR A 23 -7.74 -8.84 -12.28
CA TYR A 23 -8.17 -10.23 -12.18
C TYR A 23 -7.10 -11.21 -12.70
N THR A 24 -5.94 -11.24 -12.07
CA THR A 24 -4.81 -12.12 -12.45
C THR A 24 -4.34 -13.00 -11.30
N PHE A 25 -3.87 -14.21 -11.61
CA PHE A 25 -3.33 -15.16 -10.63
C PHE A 25 -1.99 -14.72 -10.04
N ARG A 26 -1.22 -13.87 -10.74
CA ARG A 26 0.08 -13.35 -10.28
C ARG A 26 -0.06 -12.02 -9.53
N ILE A 27 -1.25 -11.68 -9.06
CA ILE A 27 -1.56 -10.37 -8.49
C ILE A 27 -0.67 -10.02 -7.30
N ASN A 28 -0.31 -11.01 -6.48
CA ASN A 28 0.58 -10.84 -5.33
C ASN A 28 1.97 -10.32 -5.75
N SER A 29 2.55 -10.91 -6.79
CA SER A 29 3.84 -10.50 -7.36
C SER A 29 3.85 -9.05 -7.86
N TYR A 30 2.69 -8.52 -8.25
CA TYR A 30 2.54 -7.11 -8.62
C TYR A 30 2.25 -6.21 -7.42
N ALA A 31 1.54 -6.70 -6.41
CA ALA A 31 1.15 -5.93 -5.24
C ALA A 31 2.34 -5.67 -4.29
N MET A 32 3.15 -6.71 -4.01
CA MET A 32 4.22 -6.63 -3.02
C MET A 32 5.22 -5.49 -3.28
N PRO A 33 5.78 -5.32 -4.50
CA PRO A 33 6.71 -4.22 -4.78
C PRO A 33 6.10 -2.83 -4.56
N GLN A 34 4.80 -2.67 -4.85
CA GLN A 34 4.09 -1.40 -4.69
C GLN A 34 3.83 -1.08 -3.21
N VAL A 35 3.56 -2.11 -2.39
CA VAL A 35 3.46 -1.95 -0.93
C VAL A 35 4.78 -1.55 -0.32
N ASP A 36 5.85 -2.26 -0.67
CA ASP A 36 7.20 -1.96 -0.18
C ASP A 36 7.61 -0.53 -0.54
N GLU A 37 7.33 -0.10 -1.77
CA GLU A 37 7.60 1.26 -2.20
C GLU A 37 6.79 2.30 -1.40
N ALA A 38 5.49 2.10 -1.22
CA ALA A 38 4.65 3.02 -0.45
C ALA A 38 5.12 3.13 1.01
N ILE A 39 5.47 2.02 1.65
CA ILE A 39 6.03 2.00 3.01
C ILE A 39 7.36 2.76 3.06
N ASN A 40 8.24 2.53 2.11
CA ASN A 40 9.53 3.21 2.03
C ASN A 40 9.37 4.72 1.81
N ILE A 41 8.38 5.15 1.01
CA ILE A 41 8.02 6.56 0.86
C ILE A 41 7.57 7.14 2.21
N VAL A 42 6.62 6.47 2.89
CA VAL A 42 6.06 6.93 4.16
C VAL A 42 7.14 7.04 5.25
N LYS A 43 8.07 6.08 5.32
CA LYS A 43 9.20 6.09 6.28
C LYS A 43 10.10 7.32 6.18
N LYS A 44 10.14 8.02 5.03
CA LYS A 44 10.90 9.28 4.87
C LYS A 44 10.32 10.43 5.72
N TYR A 45 9.06 10.35 6.12
CA TYR A 45 8.30 11.46 6.70
C TYR A 45 7.96 11.21 8.17
N THR A 46 8.79 11.76 9.06
CA THR A 46 8.68 11.56 10.53
C THR A 46 7.42 12.13 11.17
N PHE A 47 6.69 13.00 10.47
CA PHE A 47 5.41 13.54 10.96
C PHE A 47 4.22 12.62 10.69
N ILE A 48 4.39 11.57 9.88
CA ILE A 48 3.34 10.57 9.66
C ILE A 48 3.21 9.72 10.91
N SER A 49 1.97 9.43 11.31
CA SER A 49 1.67 8.65 12.51
C SER A 49 2.37 7.28 12.49
N PRO A 50 3.12 6.91 13.55
CA PRO A 50 3.72 5.58 13.69
C PRO A 50 2.66 4.46 13.67
N VAL A 51 1.44 4.74 14.13
CA VAL A 51 0.32 3.80 14.10
C VAL A 51 -0.08 3.49 12.65
N LEU A 52 -0.08 4.50 11.78
CA LEU A 52 -0.38 4.28 10.36
C LEU A 52 0.71 3.42 9.71
N LEU A 53 1.97 3.68 10.01
CA LEU A 53 3.07 2.88 9.49
C LEU A 53 2.97 1.42 9.96
N SER A 54 2.65 1.18 11.24
CA SER A 54 2.41 -0.18 11.75
C SER A 54 1.28 -0.88 11.00
N GLN A 55 0.14 -0.20 10.77
CA GLN A 55 -0.98 -0.76 10.01
C GLN A 55 -0.60 -1.12 8.56
N MET A 56 0.28 -0.33 7.94
CA MET A 56 0.79 -0.62 6.60
C MET A 56 1.68 -1.87 6.60
N GLU A 57 2.56 -2.02 7.59
CA GLU A 57 3.42 -3.20 7.77
C GLU A 57 2.60 -4.47 8.09
N ASP A 58 1.57 -4.35 8.92
CA ASP A 58 0.64 -5.46 9.20
C ASP A 58 -0.07 -5.92 7.91
N THR A 59 -0.52 -4.95 7.09
CA THR A 59 -1.17 -5.25 5.81
C THR A 59 -0.19 -5.88 4.81
N ARG A 60 1.08 -5.47 4.83
CA ARG A 60 2.16 -6.10 4.03
C ARG A 60 2.32 -7.58 4.41
N GLN A 61 2.35 -7.91 5.70
CA GLN A 61 2.45 -9.30 6.15
C GLN A 61 1.22 -10.14 5.73
N LEU A 62 0.02 -9.55 5.77
CA LEU A 62 -1.19 -10.21 5.26
C LEU A 62 -1.13 -10.46 3.75
N LEU A 63 -0.58 -9.52 2.97
CA LEU A 63 -0.34 -9.72 1.54
C LEU A 63 0.63 -10.86 1.30
N GLU A 64 1.76 -10.89 1.99
CA GLU A 64 2.75 -11.97 1.88
C GLU A 64 2.14 -13.35 2.18
N GLY A 65 1.30 -13.45 3.22
CA GLY A 65 0.59 -14.70 3.57
C GLY A 65 -0.55 -15.10 2.63
N SER A 66 -0.96 -14.23 1.69
CA SER A 66 -2.09 -14.48 0.78
C SER A 66 -1.67 -14.78 -0.66
N GLU A 67 -0.40 -15.12 -0.91
CA GLU A 67 0.13 -15.38 -2.25
C GLU A 67 -0.70 -16.39 -3.06
N SER A 68 -1.18 -17.46 -2.40
CA SER A 68 -2.01 -18.50 -3.03
C SER A 68 -3.51 -18.18 -3.08
N ASP A 69 -3.96 -17.08 -2.45
CA ASP A 69 -5.36 -16.66 -2.42
C ASP A 69 -5.52 -15.28 -3.09
N VAL A 70 -5.92 -15.35 -4.35
CA VAL A 70 -6.14 -14.17 -5.20
C VAL A 70 -7.25 -13.26 -4.64
N ASN A 71 -8.28 -13.83 -4.01
CA ASN A 71 -9.38 -13.03 -3.45
C ASN A 71 -8.92 -12.32 -2.18
N ALA A 72 -8.23 -13.01 -1.28
CA ALA A 72 -7.62 -12.40 -0.10
C ALA A 72 -6.62 -11.31 -0.50
N THR A 73 -5.76 -11.57 -1.49
CA THR A 73 -4.82 -10.56 -2.01
C THR A 73 -5.55 -9.29 -2.45
N ARG A 74 -6.66 -9.40 -3.21
CA ARG A 74 -7.45 -8.23 -3.63
C ARG A 74 -8.05 -7.48 -2.44
N VAL A 75 -8.52 -8.19 -1.42
CA VAL A 75 -9.04 -7.57 -0.19
C VAL A 75 -7.94 -6.79 0.51
N HIS A 76 -6.75 -7.37 0.66
CA HIS A 76 -5.62 -6.69 1.31
C HIS A 76 -5.10 -5.49 0.49
N MET A 77 -5.09 -5.57 -0.85
CA MET A 77 -4.80 -4.42 -1.70
C MET A 77 -5.77 -3.25 -1.44
N ARG A 78 -7.08 -3.52 -1.43
CA ARG A 78 -8.08 -2.48 -1.14
C ARG A 78 -7.93 -1.90 0.27
N SER A 79 -7.66 -2.74 1.26
CA SER A 79 -7.38 -2.30 2.63
C SER A 79 -6.16 -1.38 2.68
N PHE A 80 -5.09 -1.71 1.96
CA PHE A 80 -3.91 -0.86 1.87
C PHE A 80 -4.20 0.49 1.18
N ALA A 81 -5.01 0.51 0.12
CA ALA A 81 -5.46 1.76 -0.52
C ALA A 81 -6.22 2.68 0.45
N ILE A 82 -6.99 2.11 1.37
CA ILE A 82 -7.69 2.87 2.42
C ILE A 82 -6.69 3.48 3.41
N LEU A 83 -5.60 2.79 3.75
CA LEU A 83 -4.54 3.34 4.59
C LEU A 83 -3.85 4.53 3.92
N LEU A 84 -3.64 4.48 2.60
CA LEU A 84 -3.04 5.59 1.85
C LEU A 84 -3.89 6.88 1.91
N ASN A 85 -5.22 6.78 2.09
CA ASN A 85 -6.06 7.97 2.32
C ASN A 85 -5.73 8.73 3.60
N ARG A 86 -5.13 8.04 4.59
CA ARG A 86 -4.82 8.61 5.90
C ARG A 86 -3.50 9.39 5.90
N ILE A 87 -2.71 9.31 4.84
CA ILE A 87 -1.45 10.05 4.69
C ILE A 87 -1.68 11.54 4.41
N ASN A 88 -2.74 11.85 3.67
CA ASN A 88 -3.08 13.22 3.24
C ASN A 88 -4.08 13.93 4.15
N ARG A 89 -4.44 13.34 5.30
CA ARG A 89 -5.26 13.98 6.35
C ARG A 89 -4.34 14.58 7.41
#